data_AF-A0A836CQF7-F1
#
_entry.id   AF-A0A836CQF7-F1
#
_cell.length_a   1.000
_cell.length_b   1.000
_cell.length_c   1.000
_cell.angle_alpha   90.00
_cell.angle_beta   90.00
_cell.angle_gamma   90.00
#
_symmetry.space_group_name_H-M   'P 1'
#
loop_
_entity.id
_entity.type
_entity.pdbx_description
1 polymer ?
#
loop_
_entity_poly.entity_id
_entity_poly.type
_entity_poly.pdbx_seq_one_letter_code
_entity_poly.pdbx_strand_id
1 'polypeptide(L)'
;MTYWSQGQKVQKVMVQPINLIFRYLQNKSQIQVWLYEQVNIWIEGCIIGFDEYVNLVLDDAEEIHSKTKSRKQLGWIMLKGDNITLLQIVSN
;
A
#
# COMPACT_ATOMS: atom_id res chain seq x y z
N MET A 1 -10.01 14.56 -45.28
CA MET A 1 -10.49 15.12 -44.00
C MET A 1 -9.94 14.24 -42.88
N THR A 2 -8.84 14.62 -42.24
CA THR A 2 -8.21 13.84 -41.16
C THR A 2 -8.58 14.50 -39.83
N TYR A 3 -9.33 13.79 -38.98
CA TYR A 3 -9.67 14.27 -37.65
C TYR A 3 -8.45 14.11 -36.74
N TRP A 4 -7.83 15.23 -36.37
CA TRP A 4 -6.89 15.29 -35.27
C TRP A 4 -7.68 15.13 -33.98
N SER A 5 -7.55 13.98 -33.32
CA SER A 5 -8.05 13.81 -31.96
C SER A 5 -7.21 14.71 -31.05
N GLN A 6 -7.77 15.84 -30.63
CA GLN A 6 -7.17 16.62 -29.55
C GLN A 6 -7.15 15.74 -28.30
N GLY A 7 -5.96 15.32 -27.88
CA GLY A 7 -5.77 14.58 -26.64
C GLY A 7 -6.35 15.38 -25.48
N GLN A 8 -7.35 14.82 -24.80
CA GLN A 8 -7.90 15.41 -23.58
C GLN A 8 -6.76 15.61 -22.59
N LYS A 9 -6.48 16.88 -22.22
CA LYS A 9 -5.59 17.21 -21.11
C LYS A 9 -6.27 16.73 -19.82
N VAL A 10 -5.89 15.54 -19.36
CA VAL A 10 -6.30 15.05 -18.04
C VAL A 10 -5.68 15.98 -17.00
N GLN A 11 -6.50 16.81 -16.34
CA GLN A 11 -6.06 17.53 -15.15
C GLN A 11 -5.80 16.51 -14.05
N LYS A 12 -4.55 16.43 -13.59
CA LYS A 12 -4.17 15.55 -12.49
C LYS A 12 -4.70 16.16 -11.19
N VAL A 13 -5.82 15.64 -10.70
CA VAL A 13 -6.38 16.06 -9.41
C VAL A 13 -5.38 15.70 -8.31
N MET A 14 -5.01 16.67 -7.47
CA MET A 14 -4.18 16.43 -6.31
C MET A 14 -5.02 15.72 -5.24
N VAL A 15 -4.55 14.56 -4.78
CA VAL A 15 -5.26 13.74 -3.80
C VAL A 15 -4.53 13.80 -2.46
N GLN A 16 -5.28 13.98 -1.37
CA GLN A 16 -4.74 13.93 -0.02
C GLN A 16 -4.29 12.49 0.31
N PRO A 17 -3.16 12.29 1.01
CA PRO A 17 -2.65 10.96 1.32
C PRO A 17 -3.63 10.07 2.07
N ILE A 18 -4.43 10.65 2.98
CA ILE A 18 -5.45 9.89 3.71
C ILE A 18 -6.49 9.27 2.77
N ASN A 19 -6.85 9.97 1.69
CA ASN A 19 -7.80 9.45 0.70
C ASN A 19 -7.22 8.25 -0.06
N LEU A 20 -5.89 8.14 -0.15
CA LEU A 20 -5.23 6.99 -0.74
C LEU A 20 -5.33 5.77 0.17
N ILE A 21 -5.12 5.93 1.47
CA ILE A 21 -5.30 4.86 2.48
C ILE A 21 -6.76 4.41 2.51
N PHE A 22 -7.71 5.35 2.51
CA PHE A 22 -9.14 5.02 2.40
C PHE A 22 -9.46 4.21 1.15
N ARG A 23 -8.88 4.58 0.01
CA ARG A 23 -9.07 3.83 -1.24
C ARG A 23 -8.51 2.41 -1.14
N TYR A 24 -7.35 2.21 -0.49
CA TYR A 24 -6.77 0.87 -0.29
C TYR A 24 -7.66 -0.01 0.58
N LEU A 25 -8.21 0.56 1.66
CA LEU A 25 -9.16 -0.11 2.54
C LEU A 25 -10.46 -0.48 1.81
N GLN A 26 -11.07 0.46 1.09
CA GLN A 26 -12.33 0.23 0.36
C GLN A 26 -12.21 -0.81 -0.74
N ASN A 27 -11.10 -0.76 -1.50
CA ASN A 27 -10.86 -1.68 -2.61
C ASN A 27 -10.31 -3.03 -2.14
N LYS A 28 -10.07 -3.23 -0.84
CA LYS A 28 -9.36 -4.40 -0.28
C LYS A 28 -8.08 -4.70 -1.07
N SER A 29 -7.32 -3.65 -1.37
CA SER A 29 -6.13 -3.77 -2.21
C SER A 29 -5.01 -4.40 -1.39
N GLN A 30 -4.30 -5.36 -2.00
CA GLN A 30 -3.07 -5.88 -1.42
C GLN A 30 -2.00 -4.78 -1.48
N ILE A 31 -1.51 -4.39 -0.31
CA ILE A 31 -0.47 -3.38 -0.18
C ILE A 31 0.82 -4.02 0.32
N GLN A 32 1.94 -3.41 -0.05
CA GLN A 32 3.26 -3.65 0.50
C GLN A 32 3.67 -2.43 1.34
N VAL A 33 4.10 -2.71 2.56
CA VAL A 33 4.59 -1.74 3.52
C VAL A 33 6.09 -1.90 3.66
N TRP A 34 6.80 -0.81 3.45
CA TRP A 34 8.23 -0.75 3.68
C TRP A 34 8.47 -0.30 5.12
N LEU A 35 9.31 -1.06 5.82
CA LEU A 35 9.58 -0.83 7.22
C LEU A 35 10.70 0.20 7.40
N TYR A 36 10.55 1.03 8.44
CA TYR A 36 11.59 1.93 8.91
C TYR A 36 12.79 1.12 9.42
N GLU A 37 14.00 1.54 9.08
CA GLU A 37 15.30 0.87 9.37
C GLU A 37 15.50 -0.55 8.77
N GLN A 38 14.44 -1.31 8.51
CA GLN A 38 14.48 -2.68 8.01
C GLN A 38 14.28 -2.77 6.50
N VAL A 39 15.34 -2.57 5.73
CA VAL A 39 15.28 -2.53 4.25
C VAL A 39 15.07 -3.91 3.61
N ASN A 40 15.41 -4.99 4.31
CA ASN A 40 15.38 -6.36 3.78
C ASN A 40 14.03 -7.07 3.98
N ILE A 41 13.11 -6.46 4.72
CA ILE A 41 11.83 -7.05 5.12
C ILE A 41 10.73 -6.08 4.71
N TRP A 42 9.73 -6.59 4.02
CA TRP A 42 8.50 -5.87 3.70
C TRP A 42 7.31 -6.64 4.26
N ILE A 43 6.25 -5.91 4.63
CA ILE A 43 5.00 -6.53 5.05
C ILE A 43 3.99 -6.36 3.93
N GLU A 44 3.46 -7.46 3.41
CA GLU A 44 2.33 -7.43 2.48
C GLU A 44 1.04 -7.80 3.21
N GLY A 45 -0.09 -7.20 2.83
CA GLY A 45 -1.38 -7.53 3.42
C GLY A 45 -2.50 -6.62 2.93
N CYS A 46 -3.73 -6.91 3.34
CA CYS A 46 -4.90 -6.10 3.03
C CYS A 46 -5.26 -5.22 4.23
N ILE A 47 -5.37 -3.89 4.04
CA ILE A 47 -5.80 -2.99 5.12
C ILE A 47 -7.28 -3.26 5.44
N ILE A 48 -7.57 -3.52 6.71
CA ILE A 48 -8.94 -3.59 7.22
C ILE A 48 -9.32 -2.44 8.16
N GLY A 49 -8.33 -1.69 8.66
CA GLY A 49 -8.54 -0.55 9.54
C GLY A 49 -7.27 0.28 9.71
N PHE A 50 -7.43 1.55 10.04
CA PHE A 50 -6.35 2.47 10.40
C PHE A 50 -6.82 3.56 11.37
N ASP A 51 -5.89 4.25 12.02
CA ASP A 51 -6.15 5.35 12.97
C ASP A 51 -5.41 6.66 12.60
N GLU A 52 -5.53 7.70 13.43
CA GLU A 52 -4.88 9.00 13.22
C GLU A 52 -3.34 8.95 13.23
N TYR A 53 -2.74 7.91 13.80
CA TYR A 53 -1.30 7.69 13.85
C TYR A 53 -0.80 6.81 12.71
N VAL A 54 -1.70 6.40 11.80
CA VAL A 54 -1.42 5.49 10.70
C VAL A 54 -0.97 4.11 11.21
N ASN A 55 -1.43 3.69 12.39
CA ASN A 55 -1.38 2.28 12.75
C ASN A 55 -2.32 1.53 11.80
N LEU A 56 -1.84 0.45 11.18
CA LEU A 56 -2.60 -0.31 10.19
C LEU A 56 -2.96 -1.68 10.77
N VAL A 57 -4.21 -2.07 10.65
CA VAL A 57 -4.62 -3.45 10.87
C VAL A 57 -4.66 -4.14 9.51
N LEU A 58 -3.84 -5.18 9.35
CA LEU A 58 -3.64 -5.91 8.10
C LEU A 58 -4.16 -7.34 8.23
N ASP A 59 -5.01 -7.74 7.31
CA ASP A 59 -5.49 -9.12 7.14
C ASP A 59 -4.64 -9.86 6.10
N ASP A 60 -4.60 -11.19 6.21
CA ASP A 60 -3.76 -12.09 5.39
C ASP A 60 -2.31 -11.58 5.21
N ALA A 61 -1.70 -11.10 6.32
CA ALA A 61 -0.41 -10.46 6.25
C ALA A 61 0.74 -11.46 6.09
N GLU A 62 1.70 -11.09 5.24
CA GLU A 62 2.91 -11.86 4.94
C GLU A 62 4.16 -11.01 5.15
N GLU A 63 5.18 -11.59 5.78
CA GLU A 63 6.52 -11.04 5.81
C GLU A 63 7.28 -11.50 4.56
N ILE A 64 7.77 -10.55 3.77
CA ILE A 64 8.51 -10.78 2.53
C ILE A 64 9.96 -10.38 2.73
N HIS A 65 10.87 -11.34 2.62
CA HIS A 65 12.30 -11.04 2.62
C HIS A 65 12.74 -10.65 1.20
N SER A 66 13.20 -9.42 1.02
CA SER A 66 13.50 -8.85 -0.31
C SER A 66 14.56 -9.64 -1.08
N LYS A 67 15.56 -10.19 -0.36
CA LYS A 67 16.72 -10.90 -0.93
C LYS A 67 16.43 -12.36 -1.27
N THR A 68 15.84 -13.09 -0.33
CA THR A 68 15.56 -14.53 -0.47
C THR A 68 14.22 -14.79 -1.15
N LYS A 69 13.37 -13.76 -1.27
CA LYS A 69 11.97 -13.86 -1.73
C LYS A 69 11.14 -14.87 -0.93
N SER A 70 11.59 -15.23 0.28
CA SER A 70 10.85 -16.09 1.18
C SER A 70 9.68 -15.31 1.77
N ARG A 71 8.53 -15.98 1.84
CA ARG A 71 7.30 -15.45 2.41
C ARG A 71 6.99 -16.18 3.70
N LYS A 72 6.63 -15.45 4.74
CA LYS A 72 6.19 -16.02 6.03
C LYS A 72 4.83 -15.47 6.37
N GLN A 73 3.85 -16.37 6.53
CA GLN A 73 2.51 -16.02 6.95
C GLN A 73 2.51 -15.48 8.37
N LEU A 74 1.90 -14.32 8.56
CA LEU A 74 1.64 -13.70 9.87
C LEU A 74 0.15 -13.74 10.21
N GLY A 75 -0.72 -13.74 9.20
CA GLY A 75 -2.17 -13.70 9.37
C GLY A 75 -2.62 -12.31 9.79
N TRP A 76 -3.41 -12.23 10.87
CA TRP A 76 -4.00 -10.98 11.31
C TRP A 76 -3.06 -10.21 12.24
N ILE A 77 -2.60 -9.02 11.82
CA ILE A 77 -1.63 -8.21 12.59
C ILE A 77 -2.03 -6.73 12.68
N MET A 78 -1.49 -6.06 13.69
CA MET A 78 -1.49 -4.60 13.79
C MET A 78 -0.05 -4.10 13.61
N LEU A 79 0.19 -3.31 12.56
CA LEU A 79 1.46 -2.65 12.29
C LEU A 79 1.41 -1.23 12.84
N LYS A 80 2.41 -0.86 13.64
CA LYS A 80 2.50 0.51 14.18
C LYS A 80 2.96 1.50 13.11
N GLY A 81 2.35 2.69 13.10
CA GLY A 81 2.58 3.72 12.09
C GLY A 81 4.00 4.31 12.10
N ASP A 82 4.69 4.27 13.24
CA ASP A 82 6.10 4.66 13.40
C ASP A 82 7.06 3.83 12.56
N ASN A 83 6.70 2.58 12.25
CA ASN A 83 7.51 1.68 11.44
C ASN A 83 7.23 1.82 9.94
N ILE A 84 6.30 2.68 9.50
CA ILE A 84 5.91 2.78 8.10
C ILE A 84 6.76 3.83 7.39
N THR A 85 7.51 3.39 6.38
CA THR A 85 8.27 4.30 5.49
C THR A 85 7.52 4.59 4.20
N LEU A 86 6.92 3.56 3.58
CA LEU A 86 6.24 3.67 2.30
C LEU A 86 5.09 2.67 2.20
N LEU A 87 3.97 3.10 1.62
CA LEU A 87 2.82 2.26 1.27
C LEU A 87 2.67 2.19 -0.23
N GLN A 88 2.72 0.99 -0.79
CA GLN A 88 2.60 0.74 -2.23
C GLN A 88 1.58 -0.34 -2.52
N ILE A 89 0.81 -0.20 -3.61
CA ILE A 89 -0.02 -1.30 -4.11
C ILE A 89 0.88 -2.36 -4.75
N VAL A 90 0.68 -3.62 -4.39
CA VAL A 90 1.29 -4.74 -5.09
C VAL A 90 0.62 -4.86 -6.46
N SER A 91 1.35 -4.50 -7.52
CA SER A 91 0.89 -4.69 -8.89
C SER A 91 1.25 -6.11 -9.32
N ASN A 92 0.25 -6.93 -9.65
CA ASN A 92 0.49 -8.21 -10.35
C ASN A 92 1.04 -7.98 -11.75
#